data_AF-A0A2N3FE77-F1
#
_entry.id   AF-A0A2N3FE77-F1
#
_cell.length_a   1.000
_cell.length_b   1.000
_cell.length_c   1.000
_cell.angle_alpha   90.00
_cell.angle_beta   90.00
_cell.angle_gamma   90.00
#
_symmetry.space_group_name_H-M   'P 1'
#
loop_
_entity.id
_entity.type
_entity.pdbx_description
1 polymer ?
#
loop_
_entity_poly.entity_id
_entity_poly.type
_entity_poly.pdbx_seq_one_letter_code
_entity_poly.pdbx_strand_id
1 'polypeptide(L)'
;MFLVSQAGKYVPGAVWPVLAQSEFARAHGLSRTRGMTGSLVAMAVGVVTAGVVGTVGLVVWAPGALADYWWALVVAAGLATLLVPSVLTRVLALALKTMRRSVKPPVIAGRALLVSAAWSTANWLALGLQAWLLLRVLSPGTDGLWPLATGAFALAWLVGFLVVFAPAGVGPREATFVVLLAAVATQPEALALALMSRFAMTLADAIGLGGGLLVRRWRRDAPDRTAAP
;
A
#
# COMPACT_ATOMS: atom_id res chain seq x y z
N MET A 1 7.94 -11.79 -3.67
CA MET A 1 6.94 -11.57 -2.62
C MET A 1 5.91 -10.53 -3.06
N PHE A 2 6.31 -9.29 -3.36
CA PHE A 2 5.37 -8.22 -3.71
C PHE A 2 4.69 -8.37 -5.07
N LEU A 3 5.45 -8.81 -6.07
CA LEU A 3 5.01 -8.65 -7.44
C LEU A 3 4.10 -9.83 -7.86
N VAL A 4 4.52 -11.09 -7.60
CA VAL A 4 3.71 -12.24 -7.06
C VAL A 4 2.19 -12.04 -6.85
N SER A 5 1.91 -11.02 -6.03
CA SER A 5 0.61 -10.74 -5.42
C SER A 5 -0.33 -9.89 -6.29
N GLN A 6 0.17 -9.33 -7.39
CA GLN A 6 -0.51 -8.26 -8.11
C GLN A 6 -1.18 -8.72 -9.41
N ALA A 7 -1.01 -10.00 -9.78
CA ALA A 7 -1.68 -10.63 -10.92
C ALA A 7 -3.18 -10.83 -10.63
N GLY A 8 -3.56 -10.83 -9.35
CA GLY A 8 -4.96 -10.93 -8.91
C GLY A 8 -5.76 -9.64 -9.08
N LYS A 9 -5.16 -8.56 -9.58
CA LYS A 9 -5.80 -7.22 -9.65
C LYS A 9 -6.83 -7.08 -10.77
N TYR A 10 -6.98 -8.09 -11.64
CA TYR A 10 -7.91 -8.10 -12.78
C TYR A 10 -9.07 -9.11 -12.65
N VAL A 11 -9.23 -9.77 -11.51
CA VAL A 11 -10.38 -10.63 -11.22
C VAL A 11 -11.16 -10.03 -10.05
N PRO A 12 -12.49 -9.83 -10.13
CA PRO A 12 -13.25 -9.13 -9.10
C PRO A 12 -13.09 -9.81 -7.75
N GLY A 13 -12.77 -9.02 -6.72
CA GLY A 13 -12.65 -9.46 -5.34
C GLY A 13 -11.25 -9.26 -4.78
N ALA A 14 -11.13 -8.42 -3.74
CA ALA A 14 -9.92 -8.12 -2.96
C ALA A 14 -9.28 -9.34 -2.24
N VAL A 15 -9.65 -10.56 -2.62
CA VAL A 15 -9.35 -11.83 -1.94
C VAL A 15 -8.12 -12.53 -2.55
N TRP A 16 -7.80 -12.25 -3.82
CA TRP A 16 -6.72 -12.93 -4.57
C TRP A 16 -5.29 -12.66 -4.07
N PRO A 17 -4.92 -11.43 -3.64
CA PRO A 17 -3.60 -11.19 -3.02
C PRO A 17 -3.38 -12.03 -1.76
N VAL A 18 -4.44 -12.22 -0.96
CA VAL A 18 -4.42 -13.04 0.27
C VAL A 18 -4.33 -14.52 -0.08
N LEU A 19 -5.09 -14.98 -1.09
CA LEU A 19 -5.05 -16.35 -1.61
C LEU A 19 -3.68 -16.68 -2.23
N ALA A 20 -3.13 -15.80 -3.07
CA ALA A 20 -1.82 -15.95 -3.69
C ALA A 20 -0.70 -16.00 -2.65
N GLN A 21 -0.74 -15.13 -1.62
CA GLN A 21 0.20 -15.21 -0.50
C GLN A 21 0.02 -16.51 0.31
N SER A 22 -1.20 -17.03 0.45
CA SER A 22 -1.47 -18.28 1.17
C SER A 22 -0.98 -19.53 0.43
N GLU A 23 -1.08 -19.56 -0.90
CA GLU A 23 -0.57 -20.65 -1.75
C GLU A 23 0.97 -20.59 -1.87
N PHE A 24 1.56 -19.40 -1.89
CA PHE A 24 3.02 -19.24 -1.90
C PHE A 24 3.67 -19.58 -0.55
N ALA A 25 2.99 -19.29 0.56
CA ALA A 25 3.39 -19.71 1.91
C ALA A 25 3.38 -21.25 2.03
N ARG A 26 2.38 -21.91 1.43
CA ARG A 26 2.29 -23.37 1.30
C ARG A 26 3.52 -23.97 0.61
N ALA A 27 4.01 -23.33 -0.45
CA ALA A 27 5.12 -23.83 -1.26
C ALA A 27 6.52 -23.67 -0.61
N HIS A 28 6.66 -22.91 0.50
CA HIS A 28 7.94 -22.65 1.18
C HIS A 28 7.99 -23.20 2.61
N GLY A 29 7.08 -24.12 2.99
CA GLY A 29 7.09 -24.77 4.31
C GLY A 29 6.84 -23.84 5.50
N LEU A 30 6.57 -22.55 5.26
CA LEU A 30 6.16 -21.61 6.29
C LEU A 30 4.73 -21.93 6.67
N SER A 31 4.48 -22.26 7.94
CA SER A 31 3.13 -22.52 8.45
C SER A 31 2.18 -21.42 7.92
N ARG A 32 1.07 -21.81 7.28
CA ARG A 32 0.03 -20.96 6.64
C ARG A 32 -0.32 -19.72 7.47
N THR A 33 -0.19 -19.88 8.78
CA THR A 33 -0.29 -18.93 9.87
C THR A 33 0.71 -17.77 9.83
N ARG A 34 2.02 -18.02 9.67
CA ARG A 34 3.08 -16.98 9.67
C ARG A 34 3.00 -16.08 8.43
N GLY A 35 2.65 -16.65 7.28
CA GLY A 35 2.44 -15.91 6.03
C GLY A 35 1.32 -14.88 6.13
N MET A 36 0.10 -15.33 6.48
CA MET A 36 -1.07 -14.44 6.67
C MET A 36 -0.81 -13.34 7.71
N THR A 37 -0.13 -13.69 8.79
CA THR A 37 0.20 -12.76 9.86
C THR A 37 1.15 -11.67 9.38
N GLY A 38 2.17 -12.03 8.59
CA GLY A 38 3.06 -11.07 7.94
C GLY A 38 2.33 -10.13 6.98
N SER A 39 1.38 -10.65 6.20
CA SER A 39 0.54 -9.85 5.29
C SER A 39 -0.31 -8.84 6.05
N LEU A 40 -0.96 -9.26 7.14
CA LEU A 40 -1.80 -8.39 7.98
C LEU A 40 -0.98 -7.27 8.62
N VAL A 41 0.22 -7.60 9.13
CA VAL A 41 1.14 -6.59 9.68
C VAL A 41 1.59 -5.61 8.60
N ALA A 42 1.95 -6.10 7.41
CA ALA A 42 2.33 -5.24 6.29
C ALA A 42 1.19 -4.33 5.85
N MET A 43 -0.05 -4.83 5.81
CA MET A 43 -1.24 -4.03 5.50
C MET A 43 -1.48 -2.95 6.57
N ALA A 44 -1.39 -3.30 7.85
CA ALA A 44 -1.55 -2.33 8.94
C ALA A 44 -0.48 -1.24 8.85
N VAL A 45 0.80 -1.61 8.69
CA VAL A 45 1.89 -0.65 8.51
C VAL A 45 1.66 0.22 7.27
N GLY A 46 1.21 -0.37 6.17
CA GLY A 46 0.88 0.35 4.93
C GLY A 46 -0.23 1.39 5.14
N VAL A 47 -1.33 1.03 5.80
CA VAL A 47 -2.44 1.93 6.13
C VAL A 47 -1.98 3.10 6.99
N VAL A 48 -1.19 2.82 8.03
CA VAL A 48 -0.73 3.90 8.92
C VAL A 48 0.24 4.82 8.22
N THR A 49 1.24 4.26 7.53
CA THR A 49 2.22 5.07 6.81
C THR A 49 1.58 5.88 5.69
N ALA A 50 0.54 5.36 5.02
CA ALA A 50 -0.26 6.10 4.06
C ALA A 50 -0.97 7.30 4.70
N GLY A 51 -1.60 7.11 5.86
CA GLY A 51 -2.26 8.20 6.60
C GLY A 51 -1.27 9.28 7.04
N VAL A 52 -0.11 8.88 7.57
CA VAL A 52 0.95 9.81 8.01
C VAL A 52 1.53 10.59 6.83
N VAL A 53 2.01 9.89 5.80
CA VAL A 53 2.59 10.53 4.60
C VAL A 53 1.55 11.40 3.89
N GLY A 54 0.32 10.90 3.80
CA GLY A 54 -0.85 11.59 3.31
C GLY A 54 -1.06 12.96 3.95
N THR A 55 -1.16 12.95 5.27
CA THR A 55 -1.44 14.14 6.07
C THR A 55 -0.27 15.10 6.07
N VAL A 56 0.96 14.60 6.22
CA VAL A 56 2.18 15.44 6.15
C VAL A 56 2.28 16.13 4.78
N GLY A 57 2.01 15.41 3.68
CA GLY A 57 2.03 15.97 2.33
C GLY A 57 1.04 17.14 2.16
N LEU A 58 -0.17 17.00 2.70
CA LEU A 58 -1.18 18.08 2.67
C LEU A 58 -0.78 19.28 3.54
N VAL A 59 -0.30 19.03 4.76
CA VAL A 59 0.13 20.08 5.70
C VAL A 59 1.30 20.88 5.15
N VAL A 60 2.27 20.20 4.55
CA VAL A 60 3.44 20.85 3.93
C VAL A 60 3.01 21.72 2.74
N TRP A 61 2.02 21.28 1.97
CA TRP A 61 1.51 22.05 0.83
C TRP A 61 0.65 23.25 1.25
N ALA A 62 -0.28 23.04 2.17
CA ALA A 62 -1.19 24.09 2.66
C ALA A 62 -1.25 24.08 4.19
N PRO A 63 -0.30 24.73 4.88
CA PRO A 63 -0.31 24.82 6.33
C PRO A 63 -1.61 25.44 6.89
N GLY A 64 -2.20 26.40 6.16
CA GLY A 64 -3.46 27.03 6.53
C GLY A 64 -4.68 26.09 6.50
N ALA A 65 -4.64 25.02 5.70
CA ALA A 65 -5.72 24.05 5.62
C ALA A 65 -5.91 23.26 6.92
N LEU A 66 -4.92 23.28 7.82
CA LEU A 66 -5.03 22.65 9.14
C LEU A 66 -6.17 23.22 9.99
N ALA A 67 -6.51 24.50 9.82
CA ALA A 67 -7.62 25.11 10.57
C ALA A 67 -8.96 24.47 10.20
N ASP A 68 -9.17 24.21 8.91
CA ASP A 68 -10.43 23.66 8.38
C ASP A 68 -10.46 22.12 8.43
N TYR A 69 -9.30 21.47 8.32
CA TYR A 69 -9.15 20.02 8.23
C TYR A 69 -8.39 19.40 9.41
N TRP A 70 -8.42 20.04 10.59
CA TRP A 70 -7.76 19.54 11.80
C TRP A 70 -8.14 18.09 12.16
N TRP A 71 -9.37 17.68 11.81
CA TRP A 71 -9.86 16.31 12.01
C TRP A 71 -9.02 15.26 11.25
N ALA A 72 -8.38 15.63 10.14
CA ALA A 72 -7.50 14.73 9.39
C ALA A 72 -6.24 14.37 10.22
N LEU A 73 -5.72 15.29 11.03
CA LEU A 73 -4.66 14.99 11.98
C LEU A 73 -5.13 14.03 13.08
N VAL A 74 -6.37 14.16 13.54
CA VAL A 74 -6.95 13.25 14.53
C VAL A 74 -7.11 11.85 13.95
N VAL A 75 -7.59 11.74 12.70
CA VAL A 75 -7.67 10.46 12.00
C VAL A 75 -6.28 9.87 11.80
N ALA A 76 -5.29 10.67 11.38
CA ALA A 76 -3.90 10.24 11.23
C ALA A 76 -3.28 9.78 12.56
N ALA A 77 -3.51 10.50 13.66
CA ALA A 77 -3.07 10.13 14.99
C ALA A 77 -3.78 8.86 15.49
N GLY A 78 -5.07 8.73 15.23
CA GLY A 78 -5.85 7.52 15.49
C GLY A 78 -5.29 6.32 14.73
N LEU A 79 -4.97 6.49 13.44
CA LEU A 79 -4.30 5.47 12.64
C LEU A 79 -2.89 5.17 13.19
N ALA A 80 -2.13 6.18 13.64
CA ALA A 80 -0.81 5.98 14.24
C ALA A 80 -0.85 5.04 15.47
N THR A 81 -1.98 4.99 16.21
CA THR A 81 -2.14 4.04 17.31
C THR A 81 -2.05 2.58 16.86
N LEU A 82 -2.35 2.25 15.60
CA LEU A 82 -2.20 0.89 15.03
C LEU A 82 -0.72 0.45 14.94
N LEU A 83 0.24 1.38 15.01
CA LEU A 83 1.67 1.04 15.11
C LEU A 83 2.10 0.70 16.55
N VAL A 84 1.24 0.91 17.55
CA VAL A 84 1.54 0.47 18.91
C VAL A 84 1.40 -1.05 18.96
N PRO A 85 2.44 -1.80 19.38
CA PRO A 85 2.41 -3.27 19.35
C PRO A 85 1.19 -3.88 20.03
N SER A 86 0.74 -3.31 21.15
CA SER A 86 -0.44 -3.78 21.88
C SER A 86 -1.75 -3.57 21.10
N VAL A 87 -1.90 -2.46 20.39
CA VAL A 87 -3.07 -2.18 19.53
C VAL A 87 -3.03 -3.08 18.30
N LEU A 88 -1.87 -3.22 17.66
CA LEU A 88 -1.67 -4.10 16.53
C LEU A 88 -2.01 -5.55 16.90
N THR A 89 -1.54 -6.03 18.05
CA THR A 89 -1.87 -7.37 18.57
C THR A 89 -3.36 -7.54 18.81
N ARG A 90 -4.06 -6.53 19.35
CA ARG A 90 -5.53 -6.57 19.56
C ARG A 90 -6.30 -6.62 18.23
N VAL A 91 -5.88 -5.81 17.25
CA VAL A 91 -6.50 -5.79 15.91
C VAL A 91 -6.25 -7.11 15.19
N LEU A 92 -5.04 -7.67 15.27
CA LEU A 92 -4.76 -9.01 14.76
C LEU A 92 -5.60 -10.08 15.46
N ALA A 93 -5.73 -10.02 16.78
CA ALA A 93 -6.56 -10.98 17.53
C ALA A 93 -8.04 -10.88 17.13
N LEU A 94 -8.57 -9.68 16.93
CA LEU A 94 -9.94 -9.46 16.47
C LEU A 94 -10.14 -10.00 15.04
N ALA A 95 -9.22 -9.68 14.12
CA ALA A 95 -9.27 -10.19 12.75
C ALA A 95 -9.20 -11.72 12.71
N LEU A 96 -8.29 -12.33 13.48
CA LEU A 96 -8.17 -13.80 13.59
C LEU A 96 -9.43 -14.43 14.20
N LYS A 97 -10.05 -13.79 15.19
CA LYS A 97 -11.32 -14.23 15.80
C LYS A 97 -12.47 -14.20 14.78
N THR A 98 -12.61 -13.11 14.02
CA THR A 98 -13.62 -12.99 12.97
C THR A 98 -13.41 -14.02 11.87
N MET A 99 -12.15 -14.32 11.53
CA MET A 99 -11.79 -15.38 10.59
C MET A 99 -11.86 -16.80 11.19
N ARG A 100 -12.31 -16.96 12.44
CA ARG A 100 -12.42 -18.23 13.18
C ARG A 100 -11.11 -19.05 13.18
N ARG A 101 -9.96 -18.38 13.32
CA ARG A 101 -8.62 -19.00 13.29
C ARG A 101 -8.01 -19.05 14.68
N SER A 102 -7.62 -20.25 15.12
CA SER A 102 -6.98 -20.52 16.42
C SER A 102 -5.46 -20.33 16.37
N VAL A 103 -5.01 -19.11 16.09
CA VAL A 103 -3.59 -18.77 15.97
C VAL A 103 -3.19 -17.81 17.09
N LYS A 104 -2.10 -18.10 17.82
CA LYS A 104 -1.52 -17.15 18.77
C LYS A 104 -0.95 -15.94 18.01
N PRO A 105 -1.28 -14.69 18.41
CA PRO A 105 -0.67 -13.50 17.81
C PRO A 105 0.86 -13.57 17.94
N PRO A 106 1.63 -13.21 16.90
CA PRO A 106 3.08 -13.17 17.01
C PRO A 106 3.50 -12.04 17.94
N VAL A 107 4.64 -12.23 18.63
CA VAL A 107 5.34 -11.13 19.27
C VAL A 107 6.12 -10.39 18.18
N ILE A 108 5.76 -9.15 17.90
CA ILE A 108 6.41 -8.32 16.88
C ILE A 108 7.51 -7.51 17.55
N ALA A 109 8.75 -7.72 17.13
CA ALA A 109 9.88 -6.91 17.61
C ALA A 109 9.77 -5.48 17.08
N GLY A 110 9.91 -4.47 17.95
CA GLY A 110 9.79 -3.05 17.59
C GLY A 110 10.73 -2.63 16.45
N ARG A 111 11.94 -3.19 16.39
CA ARG A 111 12.90 -2.94 15.29
C ARG A 111 12.37 -3.41 13.93
N ALA A 112 11.73 -4.57 13.87
CA ALA A 112 11.15 -5.08 12.62
C ALA A 112 9.99 -4.20 12.15
N LEU A 113 9.22 -3.65 13.09
CA LEU A 113 8.15 -2.70 12.79
C LEU A 113 8.69 -1.38 12.25
N LEU A 114 9.75 -0.83 12.88
CA LEU A 114 10.41 0.39 12.41
C LEU A 114 10.99 0.23 11.01
N VAL A 115 11.69 -0.88 10.73
CA VAL A 115 12.21 -1.17 9.39
C VAL A 115 11.07 -1.31 8.37
N SER A 116 9.98 -1.97 8.73
CA SER A 116 8.81 -2.11 7.85
C SER A 116 8.13 -0.77 7.57
N ALA A 117 8.03 0.09 8.59
CA ALA A 117 7.49 1.43 8.46
C ALA A 117 8.39 2.29 7.56
N ALA A 118 9.71 2.25 7.76
CA ALA A 118 10.66 2.96 6.91
C ALA A 118 10.56 2.54 5.43
N TRP A 119 10.50 1.23 5.16
CA TRP A 119 10.29 0.72 3.81
C TRP A 119 8.95 1.13 3.21
N SER A 120 7.88 1.12 4.01
CA SER A 120 6.55 1.52 3.55
C SER A 120 6.51 3.02 3.24
N THR A 121 7.12 3.86 4.08
CA THR A 121 7.28 5.30 3.83
C THR A 121 8.10 5.55 2.56
N ALA A 122 9.24 4.88 2.38
CA ALA A 122 10.03 5.01 1.16
C ALA A 122 9.23 4.62 -0.10
N ASN A 123 8.41 3.56 -0.01
CA ASN A 123 7.49 3.18 -1.08
C ASN A 123 6.45 4.28 -1.38
N TRP A 124 5.86 4.92 -0.36
CA TRP A 124 4.95 6.03 -0.56
C TRP A 124 5.62 7.22 -1.24
N LEU A 125 6.84 7.57 -0.85
CA LEU A 125 7.61 8.65 -1.48
C LEU A 125 7.92 8.34 -2.95
N ALA A 126 8.27 7.09 -3.27
CA ALA A 126 8.53 6.66 -4.65
C ALA A 126 7.25 6.70 -5.51
N LEU A 127 6.12 6.23 -4.98
CA LEU A 127 4.84 6.29 -5.69
C LEU A 127 4.33 7.74 -5.81
N GLY A 128 4.56 8.58 -4.81
CA GLY A 128 4.28 10.00 -4.84
C GLY A 128 5.15 10.74 -5.84
N LEU A 129 6.43 10.36 -5.96
CA LEU A 129 7.32 10.86 -7.01
C LEU A 129 6.77 10.51 -8.40
N GLN A 130 6.38 9.25 -8.64
CA GLN A 130 5.73 8.85 -9.89
C GLN A 130 4.46 9.68 -10.18
N ALA A 131 3.60 9.88 -9.18
CA ALA A 131 2.39 10.69 -9.33
C ALA A 131 2.70 12.15 -9.65
N TRP A 132 3.69 12.75 -8.98
CA TRP A 132 4.12 14.11 -9.26
C TRP A 132 4.72 14.27 -10.66
N LEU A 133 5.55 13.31 -11.12
CA LEU A 133 6.10 13.33 -12.48
C LEU A 133 4.98 13.39 -13.52
N LEU A 134 3.92 12.60 -13.34
CA LEU A 134 2.75 12.62 -14.21
C LEU A 134 1.96 13.93 -14.07
N LEU A 135 1.76 14.42 -12.85
CA LEU A 135 1.03 15.67 -12.59
C LEU A 135 1.69 16.86 -13.29
N ARG A 136 3.02 16.98 -13.24
CA ARG A 136 3.77 18.05 -13.90
C ARG A 136 3.60 18.09 -15.41
N VAL A 137 3.39 16.92 -16.03
CA VAL A 137 3.17 16.82 -17.47
C VAL A 137 1.71 17.15 -17.82
N LEU A 138 0.77 16.75 -16.96
CA LEU A 138 -0.67 16.92 -17.19
C LEU A 138 -1.16 18.34 -16.84
N SER A 139 -0.60 18.96 -15.80
CA SER A 139 -0.95 20.30 -15.34
C SER A 139 0.32 21.16 -15.22
N PRO A 140 0.61 22.03 -16.21
CA PRO A 140 1.76 22.94 -16.14
C PRO A 140 1.67 23.87 -14.92
N GLY A 141 2.81 24.11 -14.26
CA GLY A 141 2.88 24.97 -13.06
C GLY A 141 2.88 24.23 -11.73
N THR A 142 2.84 22.89 -11.73
CA THR A 142 2.87 22.07 -10.51
C THR A 142 4.28 21.57 -10.12
N ASP A 143 5.34 22.25 -10.55
CA ASP A 143 6.72 21.80 -10.37
C ASP A 143 7.11 21.65 -8.88
N GLY A 144 6.61 22.52 -8.01
CA GLY A 144 6.87 22.43 -6.56
C GLY A 144 5.95 21.49 -5.78
N LEU A 145 5.00 20.82 -6.44
CA LEU A 145 3.87 20.15 -5.76
C LEU A 145 4.10 18.67 -5.45
N TRP A 146 5.36 18.24 -5.30
CA TRP A 146 5.68 16.86 -4.92
C TRP A 146 5.07 16.44 -3.57
N PRO A 147 5.10 17.27 -2.50
CA PRO A 147 4.45 16.92 -1.23
C PRO A 147 2.94 16.72 -1.38
N LEU A 148 2.27 17.59 -2.15
CA LEU A 148 0.84 17.48 -2.44
C LEU A 148 0.53 16.19 -3.21
N ALA A 149 1.23 15.92 -4.31
CA ALA A 149 0.99 14.73 -5.13
C ALA A 149 1.24 13.44 -4.33
N THR A 150 2.27 13.42 -3.49
CA THR A 150 2.58 12.31 -2.59
C THR A 150 1.48 12.11 -1.55
N GLY A 151 1.05 13.20 -0.91
CA GLY A 151 -0.02 13.18 0.08
C GLY A 151 -1.36 12.72 -0.51
N ALA A 152 -1.73 13.30 -1.66
CA ALA A 152 -2.93 12.95 -2.41
C ALA A 152 -2.92 11.47 -2.83
N PHE A 153 -1.78 10.97 -3.31
CA PHE A 153 -1.64 9.57 -3.67
C PHE A 153 -1.84 8.62 -2.49
N ALA A 154 -1.18 8.91 -1.36
CA ALA A 154 -1.26 8.08 -0.17
C ALA A 154 -2.67 8.07 0.43
N LEU A 155 -3.33 9.23 0.52
CA LEU A 155 -4.70 9.33 1.03
C LEU A 155 -5.72 8.69 0.09
N ALA A 156 -5.59 8.88 -1.22
CA ALA A 156 -6.46 8.24 -2.18
C ALA A 156 -6.33 6.71 -2.14
N TRP A 157 -5.11 6.19 -1.98
CA TRP A 157 -4.91 4.75 -1.74
C TRP A 157 -5.58 4.29 -0.46
N LEU A 158 -5.42 5.04 0.64
CA LEU A 158 -6.03 4.74 1.94
C LEU A 158 -7.56 4.70 1.85
N VAL A 159 -8.18 5.71 1.22
CA VAL A 159 -9.64 5.76 1.02
C VAL A 159 -10.10 4.61 0.14
N GLY A 160 -9.42 4.34 -0.97
CA GLY A 160 -9.74 3.20 -1.84
C GLY A 160 -9.59 1.84 -1.13
N PHE A 161 -8.67 1.75 -0.17
CA PHE A 161 -8.47 0.55 0.64
C PHE A 161 -9.59 0.37 1.68
N LEU A 162 -10.04 1.46 2.32
CA LEU A 162 -11.09 1.41 3.35
C LEU A 162 -12.49 1.27 2.77
N VAL A 163 -12.74 1.85 1.60
CA VAL A 163 -14.06 1.86 0.95
C VAL A 163 -14.14 0.75 -0.10
N VAL A 164 -14.18 -0.51 0.38
CA VAL A 164 -14.17 -1.73 -0.47
C VAL A 164 -15.51 -1.98 -1.17
N PHE A 165 -16.60 -1.36 -0.72
CA PHE A 165 -17.97 -1.65 -1.18
C PHE A 165 -18.48 -0.75 -2.31
N ALA A 166 -17.61 0.06 -2.94
CA ALA A 166 -18.05 0.96 -3.99
C ALA A 166 -18.34 0.20 -5.31
N PRO A 167 -19.53 0.38 -5.93
CA PRO A 167 -19.88 -0.23 -7.21
C PRO A 167 -18.94 0.24 -8.33
N ALA A 168 -18.82 -0.55 -9.39
CA ALA A 168 -17.76 -0.55 -10.41
C ALA A 168 -17.56 0.73 -11.29
N GLY A 169 -18.06 1.91 -10.89
CA GLY A 169 -17.78 3.21 -11.50
C GLY A 169 -16.94 4.10 -10.57
N VAL A 170 -16.15 5.04 -11.13
CA VAL A 170 -15.19 5.96 -10.46
C VAL A 170 -14.97 5.64 -8.98
N GLY A 171 -13.95 4.84 -8.69
CA GLY A 171 -13.75 4.33 -7.35
C GLY A 171 -13.48 5.45 -6.33
N PRO A 172 -13.64 5.15 -5.02
CA PRO A 172 -13.38 6.09 -3.92
C PRO A 172 -11.98 6.71 -3.98
N ARG A 173 -11.01 5.94 -4.49
CA ARG A 173 -9.64 6.38 -4.73
C ARG A 173 -9.58 7.48 -5.78
N GLU A 174 -10.18 7.27 -6.94
CA GLU A 174 -10.21 8.24 -8.04
C GLU A 174 -10.90 9.53 -7.61
N ALA A 175 -12.06 9.41 -6.94
CA ALA A 175 -12.78 10.55 -6.39
C ALA A 175 -11.91 11.35 -5.40
N THR A 176 -11.21 10.65 -4.51
CA THR A 176 -10.29 11.31 -3.56
C THR A 176 -9.14 12.01 -4.26
N PHE A 177 -8.57 11.39 -5.32
CA PHE A 177 -7.52 12.01 -6.12
C PHE A 177 -7.98 13.32 -6.77
N VAL A 178 -9.18 13.32 -7.36
CA VAL A 178 -9.79 14.51 -7.97
C VAL A 178 -10.02 15.59 -6.93
N VAL A 179 -10.62 15.25 -5.78
CA VAL A 179 -10.89 16.21 -4.71
C VAL A 179 -9.61 16.84 -4.17
N LEU A 180 -8.58 16.03 -3.89
CA LEU A 180 -7.33 16.53 -3.31
C LEU A 180 -6.49 17.36 -4.27
N LEU A 181 -6.65 17.17 -5.59
CA LEU A 181 -5.94 17.94 -6.61
C LEU A 181 -6.78 19.05 -7.25
N ALA A 182 -8.04 19.23 -6.86
CA ALA A 182 -8.96 20.18 -7.48
C ALA A 182 -8.46 21.64 -7.45
N ALA A 183 -7.59 21.98 -6.49
CA ALA A 183 -6.99 23.31 -6.38
C ALA A 183 -5.88 23.58 -7.42
N VAL A 184 -5.33 22.54 -8.06
CA VAL A 184 -4.11 22.64 -8.88
C VAL A 184 -4.18 21.88 -10.21
N ALA A 185 -5.24 21.10 -10.41
CA ALA A 185 -5.51 20.34 -11.62
C ALA A 185 -7.01 20.34 -11.91
N THR A 186 -7.36 20.35 -13.18
CA THR A 186 -8.72 20.15 -13.63
C THR A 186 -9.17 18.71 -13.36
N GLN A 187 -10.48 18.48 -13.30
CA GLN A 187 -11.03 17.14 -13.11
C GLN A 187 -10.53 16.12 -14.16
N PRO A 188 -10.47 16.43 -15.47
CA PRO A 188 -9.92 15.51 -16.47
C PRO A 188 -8.44 15.17 -16.23
N GLU A 189 -7.61 16.13 -15.83
CA GLU A 189 -6.18 15.92 -15.55
C GLU A 189 -5.98 15.03 -14.32
N ALA A 190 -6.73 15.28 -13.23
CA ALA A 190 -6.67 14.47 -12.02
C ALA A 190 -7.16 13.03 -12.25
N LEU A 191 -8.20 12.85 -13.09
CA LEU A 191 -8.65 11.52 -13.50
C LEU A 191 -7.61 10.80 -14.38
N ALA A 192 -7.03 11.50 -15.36
CA ALA A 192 -5.97 10.96 -16.20
C ALA A 192 -4.77 10.51 -15.35
N LEU A 193 -4.35 11.34 -14.39
CA LEU A 193 -3.30 11.02 -13.44
C LEU A 193 -3.62 9.74 -12.65
N ALA A 194 -4.83 9.64 -12.09
CA ALA A 194 -5.25 8.47 -11.31
C ALA A 194 -5.22 7.18 -12.15
N LEU A 195 -5.70 7.25 -13.39
CA LEU A 195 -5.72 6.12 -14.33
C LEU A 195 -4.32 5.71 -14.79
N MET A 196 -3.50 6.67 -15.22
CA MET A 196 -2.11 6.43 -15.63
C MET A 196 -1.30 5.86 -14.48
N SER A 197 -1.50 6.36 -13.27
CA SER A 197 -0.83 5.84 -12.09
C SER A 197 -1.23 4.40 -11.78
N ARG A 198 -2.53 4.06 -11.90
CA ARG A 198 -2.99 2.66 -11.76
C ARG A 198 -2.38 1.76 -12.81
N PHE A 199 -2.32 2.22 -14.05
CA PHE A 199 -1.70 1.48 -15.13
C PHE A 199 -0.22 1.21 -14.84
N ALA A 200 0.54 2.24 -14.47
CA ALA A 200 1.95 2.13 -14.11
C ALA A 200 2.19 1.17 -12.93
N MET A 201 1.38 1.29 -11.86
CA MET A 201 1.46 0.35 -10.74
C MET A 201 1.20 -1.08 -11.21
N THR A 202 0.16 -1.28 -12.01
CA THR A 202 -0.24 -2.62 -12.45
C THR A 202 0.74 -3.24 -13.45
N LEU A 203 1.46 -2.40 -14.19
CA LEU A 203 2.58 -2.84 -15.01
C LEU A 203 3.80 -3.21 -14.14
N ALA A 204 4.15 -2.40 -13.14
CA ALA A 204 5.25 -2.71 -12.22
C ALA A 204 5.02 -4.04 -11.51
N ASP A 205 3.82 -4.18 -10.95
CA ASP A 205 3.19 -5.41 -10.46
C ASP A 205 3.42 -6.62 -11.39
N ALA A 206 3.00 -6.51 -12.65
CA ALA A 206 3.17 -7.53 -13.70
C ALA A 206 4.63 -7.87 -13.99
N ILE A 207 5.49 -6.85 -14.10
CA ILE A 207 6.92 -7.03 -14.38
C ILE A 207 7.57 -7.86 -13.29
N GLY A 208 7.31 -7.52 -12.04
CA GLY A 208 7.94 -8.25 -10.97
C GLY A 208 7.33 -9.63 -10.71
N LEU A 209 6.09 -9.89 -11.13
CA LEU A 209 5.57 -11.26 -11.22
C LEU A 209 6.48 -12.07 -12.12
N GLY A 210 6.69 -11.55 -13.33
CA GLY A 210 7.58 -12.14 -14.32
C GLY A 210 8.98 -12.35 -13.79
N GLY A 211 9.60 -11.31 -13.21
CA GLY A 211 10.93 -11.38 -12.61
C GLY A 211 11.03 -12.40 -11.47
N GLY A 212 10.03 -12.44 -10.58
CA GLY A 212 9.97 -13.42 -9.49
C GLY A 212 9.84 -14.87 -9.97
N LEU A 213 9.11 -15.10 -11.07
CA LEU A 213 8.99 -16.41 -11.70
C LEU A 213 10.28 -16.81 -12.43
N LEU A 214 10.97 -15.88 -13.08
CA LEU A 214 12.25 -16.10 -13.76
C LEU A 214 13.37 -16.44 -12.77
N VAL A 215 13.50 -15.68 -11.68
CA VAL A 215 14.48 -15.99 -10.61
C VAL A 215 14.20 -17.34 -9.96
N ARG A 216 12.93 -17.72 -9.83
CA ARG A 216 12.54 -19.05 -9.30
C ARG A 216 12.88 -20.19 -10.25
N ARG A 217 12.78 -19.97 -11.58
CA ARG A 217 13.25 -20.93 -12.59
C ARG A 217 14.78 -21.06 -12.49
N TRP A 218 15.49 -19.93 -12.50
CA TRP A 218 16.95 -19.90 -12.43
C TRP A 218 17.54 -20.57 -11.17
N ARG A 219 16.88 -20.44 -10.02
CA ARG A 219 17.29 -21.11 -8.77
C ARG A 219 16.92 -22.59 -8.71
N ARG A 220 15.93 -23.06 -9.47
CA ARG A 220 15.63 -24.50 -9.63
C ARG A 220 16.60 -25.18 -10.57
N ASP A 221 17.12 -24.43 -11.54
CA ASP A 221 18.07 -24.92 -12.55
C ASP A 221 19.53 -24.79 -12.08
N ALA A 222 19.79 -24.24 -10.89
CA ALA A 222 21.13 -24.16 -10.32
C ALA A 222 21.58 -25.53 -9.79
N PRO A 223 22.68 -26.12 -10.30
CA PRO A 223 23.17 -27.43 -9.85
C PRO A 223 23.58 -27.39 -8.37
N ASP A 224 23.22 -28.43 -7.61
CA ASP A 224 23.63 -28.61 -6.21
C ASP A 224 25.15 -28.59 -6.09
N ARG A 225 25.70 -27.50 -5.54
CA ARG A 225 27.14 -27.32 -5.30
C ARG A 225 27.62 -27.93 -3.98
N THR A 226 26.89 -28.88 -3.40
CA THR A 226 27.24 -29.51 -2.11
C THR A 226 27.55 -31.01 -2.21
N ALA A 227 27.81 -31.55 -3.39
CA ALA A 227 28.44 -32.85 -3.55
C ALA A 227 29.83 -32.68 -4.17
N ALA A 228 30.82 -32.37 -3.32
CA ALA A 228 32.21 -32.70 -3.62
C ALA A 228 32.68 -33.65 -2.50
N PRO A 229 33.31 -34.77 -2.86
CA PRO A 229 33.58 -35.91 -1.98
C PRO A 229 34.57 -35.62 -0.86
#